data_AF-A0A822GAQ5-F1
#
_entry.id   AF-A0A822GAQ5-F1
#
_cell.length_a   1.000
_cell.length_b   1.000
_cell.length_c   1.000
_cell.angle_alpha   90.00
_cell.angle_beta   90.00
_cell.angle_gamma   90.00
#
_symmetry.space_group_name_H-M   'P 1'
#
loop_
_entity.id
_entity.type
_entity.pdbx_description
1 polymer ?
#
loop_
_entity_poly.entity_id
_entity_poly.type
_entity_poly.pdbx_seq_one_letter_code
_entity_poly.pdbx_strand_id
1 'polypeptide(L)'
;MSFALLRHFATTCRSTSSIYYRRTFVTSLHLLNETNTNNSSSTTNSIDSPRTVTLIPGDGIGPEISNSVQKIFDAADVPINWESVDVTPVKSADGKFRIPLRAIESVTKNRIGLKGPLATRKK
;
A
#
# COMPACT_ATOMS: atom_id res chain seq x y z
N MET A 1 -4.12 62.42 3.32
CA MET A 1 -2.76 61.92 2.98
C MET A 1 -2.74 60.43 3.30
N SER A 2 -2.24 59.52 2.47
CA SER A 2 -1.74 59.64 1.09
C SER A 2 -2.13 58.39 0.28
N PHE A 3 -2.01 58.47 -1.05
CA PHE A 3 -2.34 57.39 -1.98
C PHE A 3 -1.26 56.31 -2.09
N ALA A 4 -1.67 55.20 -2.70
CA ALA A 4 -0.93 53.97 -3.04
C ALA A 4 0.50 54.10 -3.60
N LEU A 5 1.33 53.11 -3.27
CA LEU A 5 2.51 52.59 -4.01
C LEU A 5 2.83 51.21 -3.37
N LEU A 6 3.34 50.15 -4.01
CA LEU A 6 3.55 49.83 -5.43
C LEU A 6 3.63 48.29 -5.55
N ARG A 7 3.00 47.68 -6.57
CA ARG A 7 3.29 46.28 -6.95
C ARG A 7 4.54 46.25 -7.85
N HIS A 8 5.51 45.39 -7.56
CA HIS A 8 6.57 44.82 -8.42
C HIS A 8 7.40 43.88 -7.50
N PHE A 9 7.92 42.71 -7.86
CA PHE A 9 8.06 41.98 -9.13
C PHE A 9 7.52 40.54 -8.99
N ALA A 10 7.19 39.89 -10.11
CA ALA A 10 6.82 38.48 -10.17
C ALA A 10 7.96 37.59 -10.71
N THR A 11 7.93 36.31 -10.33
CA THR A 11 8.57 35.17 -11.04
C THR A 11 10.11 35.22 -11.15
N THR A 12 10.83 34.32 -10.48
CA THR A 12 11.52 33.13 -11.06
C THR A 12 12.32 32.49 -9.89
N CYS A 13 12.53 31.18 -9.72
CA CYS A 13 12.47 30.06 -10.69
C CYS A 13 11.68 28.82 -10.17
N ARG A 14 12.13 27.62 -10.56
CA ARG A 14 11.56 26.28 -10.41
C ARG A 14 12.69 25.31 -10.00
N SER A 15 12.44 24.41 -9.03
CA SER A 15 12.81 22.99 -9.18
C SER A 15 12.03 22.08 -8.22
N THR A 16 11.43 21.06 -8.82
CA THR A 16 10.81 19.81 -8.30
C THR A 16 11.29 19.28 -6.94
N SER A 17 10.50 18.59 -6.09
CA SER A 17 9.08 18.17 -6.09
C SER A 17 8.72 17.67 -4.67
N SER A 18 7.44 17.32 -4.41
CA SER A 18 6.96 16.68 -3.16
C SER A 18 6.68 17.59 -1.95
N ILE A 19 5.83 18.61 -2.14
CA ILE A 19 5.01 19.20 -1.06
C ILE A 19 3.55 19.17 -1.52
N TYR A 20 2.93 17.98 -1.48
CA TYR A 20 1.53 17.77 -1.85
C TYR A 20 0.77 17.00 -0.77
N TYR A 21 0.83 17.48 0.47
CA TYR A 21 -0.16 17.13 1.49
C TYR A 21 -0.40 18.26 2.52
N ARG A 22 -0.99 19.37 2.04
CA ARG A 22 -1.54 20.44 2.89
C ARG A 22 -3.07 20.57 2.71
N ARG A 23 -3.76 19.55 3.21
CA ARG A 23 -4.88 19.65 4.18
C ARG A 23 -5.51 21.06 4.34
N THR A 24 -6.45 21.41 3.47
CA THR A 24 -7.57 22.34 3.74
C THR A 24 -8.61 22.25 2.62
N PHE A 25 -9.79 21.67 2.90
CA PHE A 25 -11.07 22.13 2.34
C PHE A 25 -12.17 21.69 3.31
N VAL A 26 -12.73 22.66 4.04
CA VAL A 26 -13.78 22.48 5.04
C VAL A 26 -15.11 22.84 4.38
N THR A 27 -16.09 21.93 4.49
CA THR A 27 -17.54 22.10 4.23
C THR A 27 -18.00 23.15 3.20
N SER A 28 -18.57 22.68 2.09
CA SER A 28 -19.94 23.06 1.64
C SER A 28 -20.24 22.51 0.24
N LEU A 29 -21.05 21.45 0.13
CA LEU A 29 -22.16 21.42 -0.83
C LEU A 29 -23.15 20.31 -0.46
N HIS A 30 -24.36 20.73 -0.07
CA HIS A 30 -25.56 19.89 -0.16
C HIS A 30 -26.08 19.96 -1.61
N LEU A 31 -26.73 18.91 -2.10
CA LEU A 31 -27.04 18.63 -3.51
C LEU A 31 -25.83 18.30 -4.42
N LEU A 32 -25.64 17.01 -4.70
CA LEU A 32 -26.19 16.46 -5.96
C LEU A 32 -26.84 15.09 -5.67
N ASN A 33 -28.16 15.05 -5.82
CA ASN A 33 -28.90 13.79 -6.02
C ASN A 33 -29.06 13.62 -7.52
N GLU A 34 -28.23 12.79 -8.15
CA GLU A 34 -28.45 12.33 -9.52
C GLU A 34 -28.69 10.83 -9.53
N THR A 35 -29.97 10.47 -9.69
CA THR A 35 -30.38 9.12 -10.04
C THR A 35 -30.12 8.88 -11.52
N ASN A 36 -29.09 8.10 -11.89
CA ASN A 36 -29.19 7.32 -13.12
C ASN A 36 -28.45 5.98 -13.04
N THR A 37 -29.23 4.92 -13.16
CA THR A 37 -28.75 3.57 -13.47
C THR A 37 -28.10 3.55 -14.85
N ASN A 38 -26.95 2.90 -15.03
CA ASN A 38 -26.70 2.07 -16.21
C ASN A 38 -25.48 1.16 -16.01
N ASN A 39 -25.52 -0.01 -16.66
CA ASN A 39 -24.57 -1.09 -16.43
C ASN A 39 -23.13 -0.69 -16.76
N SER A 40 -22.24 -0.84 -15.77
CA SER A 40 -20.82 -1.00 -15.97
C SER A 40 -20.30 -1.93 -14.88
N SER A 41 -20.09 -3.20 -15.23
CA SER A 41 -19.45 -4.20 -14.37
C SER A 41 -17.94 -3.96 -14.27
N SER A 42 -17.56 -2.71 -13.98
CA SER A 42 -16.20 -2.38 -13.56
C SER A 42 -15.98 -2.99 -12.18
N THR A 43 -14.94 -3.81 -12.05
CA THR A 43 -14.44 -4.33 -10.78
C THR A 43 -13.71 -3.23 -9.99
N THR A 44 -14.44 -2.15 -9.68
CA THR A 44 -14.07 -1.14 -8.68
C THR A 44 -14.15 -1.79 -7.31
N ASN A 45 -13.09 -2.54 -6.99
CA ASN A 45 -12.75 -2.97 -5.65
C ASN A 45 -12.91 -1.77 -4.72
N SER A 46 -13.92 -1.81 -3.85
CA SER A 46 -14.27 -0.67 -3.00
C SER A 46 -13.05 -0.27 -2.17
N ILE A 47 -12.68 1.01 -2.26
CA ILE A 47 -11.51 1.61 -1.61
C ILE A 47 -11.54 1.35 -0.09
N ASP A 48 -12.74 1.32 0.49
CA ASP A 48 -12.98 1.12 1.92
C ASP A 48 -13.07 -0.36 2.36
N SER A 49 -12.89 -1.33 1.45
CA SER A 49 -12.94 -2.77 1.81
C SER A 49 -11.57 -3.27 2.31
N PRO A 50 -11.45 -3.79 3.55
CA PRO A 50 -10.18 -4.25 4.07
C PRO A 50 -9.62 -5.42 3.26
N ARG A 51 -8.40 -5.27 2.75
CA ARG A 51 -7.74 -6.24 1.88
C ARG A 51 -6.80 -7.14 2.67
N THR A 52 -7.02 -8.44 2.62
CA THR A 52 -6.04 -9.40 3.15
C THR A 52 -4.84 -9.50 2.22
N VAL A 53 -3.64 -9.32 2.75
CA VAL A 53 -2.36 -9.39 2.02
C VAL A 53 -1.47 -10.42 2.68
N THR A 54 -0.96 -11.38 1.90
CA THR A 54 -0.01 -12.38 2.41
C THR A 54 1.34 -11.72 2.66
N LEU A 55 1.84 -11.76 3.90
CA LEU A 55 3.14 -11.23 4.27
C LEU A 55 4.15 -12.37 4.46
N ILE A 56 5.22 -12.36 3.66
CA ILE A 56 6.37 -13.24 3.85
C ILE A 56 7.47 -12.39 4.47
N PRO A 57 7.80 -12.53 5.77
CA PRO A 57 8.71 -11.62 6.47
C PRO A 57 10.15 -11.69 5.94
N GLY A 58 10.57 -12.83 5.40
CA GLY A 58 11.93 -13.02 4.90
C GLY A 58 12.94 -13.39 5.98
N ASP A 59 14.22 -13.43 5.59
CA ASP A 59 15.36 -13.84 6.40
C ASP A 59 16.29 -12.65 6.73
N GLY A 60 17.16 -12.83 7.73
CA GLY A 60 18.14 -11.81 8.11
C GLY A 60 17.44 -10.56 8.64
N ILE A 61 17.64 -9.42 7.96
CA ILE A 61 16.97 -8.13 8.26
C ILE A 61 15.51 -8.05 7.77
N GLY A 62 14.99 -9.13 7.17
CA GLY A 62 13.66 -9.17 6.59
C GLY A 62 12.53 -8.87 7.57
N PRO A 63 12.44 -9.58 8.72
CA PRO A 63 11.38 -9.37 9.70
C PRO A 63 11.30 -7.92 10.23
N GLU A 64 12.44 -7.26 10.42
CA GLU A 64 12.54 -5.87 10.87
C GLU A 64 11.99 -4.90 9.81
N ILE A 65 12.32 -5.12 8.53
CA ILE A 65 11.79 -4.34 7.41
C ILE A 65 10.28 -4.60 7.26
N SER A 66 9.83 -5.85 7.30
CA SER A 66 8.41 -6.20 7.19
C SER A 66 7.57 -5.66 8.36
N ASN A 67 8.12 -5.59 9.58
CA ASN A 67 7.49 -4.91 10.71
C ASN A 67 7.42 -3.39 10.49
N SER A 68 8.50 -2.79 9.96
CA SER A 68 8.53 -1.36 9.63
C SER A 68 7.49 -0.98 8.57
N VAL A 69 7.29 -1.83 7.55
CA VAL A 69 6.23 -1.63 6.55
C VAL A 69 4.84 -1.72 7.18
N GLN A 70 4.56 -2.74 8.01
CA GLN A 70 3.25 -2.85 8.69
C GLN A 70 2.93 -1.58 9.50
N LYS A 71 3.90 -1.04 10.24
CA LYS A 71 3.75 0.22 10.99
C LYS A 71 3.47 1.45 10.11
N ILE A 72 4.05 1.52 8.91
CA ILE A 72 3.79 2.62 7.96
C ILE A 72 2.36 2.55 7.42
N PHE A 73 1.85 1.35 7.15
CA PHE A 73 0.48 1.16 6.67
C PHE A 73 -0.56 1.38 7.77
N ASP A 74 -0.25 0.98 9.01
CA ASP A 74 -1.04 1.26 10.23
C ASP A 74 -1.12 2.79 10.49
N ALA A 75 0.03 3.47 10.49
CA ALA A 75 0.10 4.93 10.65
C ALA A 75 -0.47 5.75 9.47
N ALA A 76 -0.85 5.09 8.37
CA ALA A 76 -1.50 5.68 7.21
C ALA A 76 -3.00 5.30 7.10
N ASP A 77 -3.56 4.67 8.15
CA ASP A 77 -4.96 4.22 8.24
C ASP A 77 -5.42 3.38 7.03
N VAL A 78 -4.51 2.60 6.42
CA VAL A 78 -4.81 1.82 5.22
C VAL A 78 -5.55 0.53 5.61
N PRO A 79 -6.74 0.24 5.03
CA PRO A 79 -7.52 -0.93 5.41
C PRO A 79 -6.90 -2.23 4.85
N ILE A 80 -5.90 -2.78 5.55
CA ILE A 80 -5.18 -4.02 5.20
C ILE A 80 -5.12 -4.96 6.39
N ASN A 81 -5.44 -6.23 6.13
CA ASN A 81 -5.23 -7.35 7.06
C ASN A 81 -3.97 -8.12 6.64
N TRP A 82 -2.98 -8.21 7.53
CA TRP A 82 -1.73 -8.92 7.24
C TRP A 82 -1.85 -10.41 7.58
N GLU A 83 -1.74 -11.27 6.56
CA GLU A 83 -1.67 -12.73 6.74
C GLU A 83 -0.20 -13.18 6.67
N SER A 84 0.49 -13.16 7.81
CA SER A 84 1.90 -13.56 7.89
C SER A 84 2.08 -15.07 7.69
N VAL A 85 2.89 -15.45 6.70
CA VAL A 85 3.20 -16.86 6.39
C VAL A 85 4.69 -17.07 6.15
N ASP A 86 5.24 -18.07 6.85
CA ASP A 86 6.60 -18.54 6.66
C ASP A 86 6.71 -19.42 5.39
N VAL A 87 7.80 -19.23 4.64
CA VAL A 87 8.14 -19.98 3.43
C VAL A 87 9.39 -20.85 3.58
N THR A 88 9.89 -21.01 4.81
CA THR A 88 11.02 -21.90 5.14
C THR A 88 10.87 -23.24 4.43
N PRO A 89 11.82 -23.63 3.56
CA PRO A 89 11.64 -24.80 2.71
C PRO A 89 11.57 -26.10 3.51
N VAL A 90 10.44 -26.80 3.41
CA VAL A 90 10.24 -28.09 4.08
C VAL A 90 10.85 -29.19 3.22
N LYS A 91 11.59 -30.11 3.85
CA LYS A 91 12.14 -31.30 3.17
C LYS A 91 11.05 -32.36 3.06
N SER A 92 10.59 -32.66 1.85
CA SER A 92 9.64 -33.75 1.59
C SER A 92 10.31 -35.12 1.67
N ALA A 93 9.52 -36.20 1.76
CA ALA A 93 10.01 -37.57 1.78
C ALA A 93 10.94 -37.90 0.59
N ASP A 94 10.67 -37.31 -0.58
CA ASP A 94 11.48 -37.44 -1.81
C ASP A 94 12.85 -36.72 -1.74
N GLY A 95 13.26 -36.21 -0.58
CA GLY A 95 14.50 -35.47 -0.36
C GLY A 95 14.54 -34.05 -0.97
N LYS A 96 13.52 -33.66 -1.74
CA LYS A 96 13.38 -32.34 -2.36
C LYS A 96 12.85 -31.31 -1.35
N PHE A 97 13.39 -30.09 -1.40
CA PHE A 97 12.85 -28.94 -0.68
C PHE A 97 11.63 -28.38 -1.43
N ARG A 98 10.54 -28.11 -0.71
CA ARG A 98 9.30 -27.53 -1.25
C ARG A 98 8.83 -26.36 -0.38
N ILE A 99 8.11 -25.43 -1.01
CA ILE A 99 7.40 -24.35 -0.32
C ILE A 99 6.25 -24.97 0.49
N PRO A 100 5.98 -24.55 1.74
CA PRO A 100 4.83 -25.00 2.53
C PRO A 100 3.50 -24.80 1.78
N LEU A 101 2.59 -25.79 1.85
CA LEU A 101 1.24 -25.71 1.26
C LEU A 101 0.47 -24.48 1.75
N ARG A 102 0.55 -24.16 3.04
CA ARG A 102 -0.04 -22.96 3.64
C ARG A 102 0.36 -21.65 2.95
N ALA A 103 1.60 -21.53 2.48
CA ALA A 103 2.05 -20.34 1.76
C ALA A 103 1.46 -20.26 0.35
N ILE A 104 1.33 -21.41 -0.33
CA ILE A 104 0.69 -21.51 -1.65
C ILE A 104 -0.79 -21.14 -1.51
N GLU A 105 -1.50 -21.76 -0.57
CA GLU A 105 -2.92 -21.49 -0.27
C GLU A 105 -3.18 -20.02 0.04
N SER A 106 -2.35 -19.42 0.91
CA SER A 106 -2.43 -18.00 1.27
C SER A 106 -2.30 -17.08 0.05
N VAL A 107 -1.26 -17.28 -0.78
CA VAL A 107 -1.03 -16.47 -1.99
C VAL A 107 -2.14 -16.69 -3.03
N THR A 108 -2.61 -17.92 -3.22
CA THR A 108 -3.73 -18.22 -4.15
C THR A 108 -5.05 -17.59 -3.71
N LYS A 109 -5.33 -17.60 -2.40
CA LYS A 109 -6.52 -17.00 -1.78
C LYS A 109 -6.48 -15.46 -1.87
N ASN A 110 -5.41 -14.85 -1.38
CA ASN A 110 -5.32 -13.40 -1.19
C ASN A 110 -4.94 -12.66 -2.49
N ARG A 111 -4.22 -13.33 -3.41
CA ARG A 111 -3.72 -12.82 -4.71
C ARG A 111 -2.78 -11.60 -4.65
N ILE A 112 -2.60 -11.02 -3.47
CA ILE A 112 -1.72 -9.90 -3.16
C ILE A 112 -0.78 -10.37 -2.07
N GLY A 113 0.52 -10.14 -2.25
CA GLY A 113 1.51 -10.49 -1.24
C GLY A 113 2.70 -9.55 -1.23
N LEU A 114 3.23 -9.31 -0.03
CA LEU A 114 4.47 -8.59 0.22
C LEU A 114 5.52 -9.59 0.71
N LYS A 115 6.71 -9.56 0.11
CA LYS A 115 7.78 -10.52 0.43
C LYS A 115 9.10 -9.82 0.75
N GLY A 116 9.67 -10.14 1.92
CA GLY A 116 10.97 -9.65 2.38
C GLY A 116 12.17 -10.20 1.57
N PRO A 117 13.40 -9.79 1.92
CA PRO A 117 14.61 -10.46 1.44
C PRO A 117 14.62 -11.92 1.92
N LEU A 118 15.00 -12.87 1.06
CA LEU A 118 15.15 -14.28 1.42
C LEU A 118 16.61 -14.70 1.16
N ALA A 119 17.16 -15.54 2.03
CA ALA A 119 18.55 -15.98 1.99
C ALA A 119 18.70 -17.19 1.06
N THR A 120 19.09 -16.95 -0.20
CA THR A 120 19.43 -18.03 -1.13
C THR A 120 20.80 -18.62 -0.80
N ARG A 121 20.83 -19.82 -0.21
CA ARG A 121 22.04 -20.64 -0.16
C ARG A 121 22.46 -21.03 -1.58
N LYS A 122 23.69 -20.67 -1.98
CA LYS A 122 24.28 -21.21 -3.21
C LYS A 122 24.54 -22.71 -3.04
N LYS A 123 24.26 -23.48 -4.08
CA LYS A 123 24.73 -24.87 -4.22
C LYS A 123 26.17 -24.89 -4.67
#